data_AF-X0UZL1-F1
#
_entry.id   AF-X0UZL1-F1
#
_cell.length_a   1.000
_cell.length_b   1.000
_cell.length_c   1.000
_cell.angle_alpha   90.00
_cell.angle_beta   90.00
_cell.angle_gamma   90.00
#
_symmetry.space_group_name_H-M   'P 1'
#
loop_
_entity.id
_entity.type
_entity.pdbx_description
1 polymer ?
#
loop_
_entity_poly.entity_id
_entity_poly.type
_entity_poly.pdbx_seq_one_letter_code
_entity_poly.pdbx_strand_id
1 'polypeptide(L)' 'LAAEEGVLYVPGEFCYPREGRPVPKNMLRLSFAFPSCESIRRGVEALGRAIRQVTA' A
#
# COMPACT_ATOMS: atom_id res chain seq x y z
N LEU A 1 -4.47 -10.49 -2.20
CA LEU A 1 -3.63 -9.57 -3.01
C LEU A 1 -2.42 -9.05 -2.22
N ALA A 2 -2.40 -7.84 -1.62
CA ALA A 2 -1.19 -7.38 -0.89
C ALA A 2 -1.08 -7.91 0.56
N ALA A 3 -2.20 -7.96 1.30
CA ALA A 3 -2.22 -8.51 2.65
C ALA A 3 -1.92 -10.02 2.67
N GLU A 4 -2.38 -10.75 1.65
CA GLU A 4 -2.06 -12.16 1.43
C GLU A 4 -0.58 -12.40 1.12
N GLU A 5 0.10 -11.43 0.48
CA GLU A 5 1.55 -11.42 0.28
C GLU A 5 2.32 -10.93 1.54
N GLY A 6 1.61 -10.72 2.66
CA GLY A 6 2.20 -10.31 3.94
C GLY A 6 2.48 -8.82 4.06
N VAL A 7 1.91 -7.98 3.19
CA VAL A 7 2.10 -6.52 3.21
C VAL A 7 0.86 -5.81 3.72
N LEU A 8 1.01 -5.15 4.87
CA LEU A 8 0.01 -4.23 5.40
C LEU A 8 0.18 -2.83 4.82
N TYR A 9 -0.93 -2.22 4.43
CA TYR A 9 -0.96 -0.84 3.95
C TYR A 9 -2.28 -0.18 4.37
N VAL A 10 -2.33 1.15 4.28
CA VAL A 10 -3.58 1.90 4.46
C VAL A 10 -4.03 2.41 3.09
N PRO A 11 -5.27 2.10 2.65
CA PRO A 11 -5.86 2.71 1.45
C PRO A 11 -5.80 4.24 1.55
N GLY A 12 -5.30 4.89 0.50
CA GLY A 12 -5.06 6.33 0.50
C GLY A 12 -6.34 7.15 0.71
N GLU A 13 -7.49 6.63 0.31
CA GLU A 13 -8.79 7.32 0.47
C GLU A 13 -9.14 7.62 1.93
N PHE A 14 -8.59 6.88 2.90
CA PHE A 14 -8.78 7.15 4.33
C PHE A 14 -8.00 8.36 4.84
N CYS A 15 -7.13 8.96 4.02
CA CYS A 15 -6.31 10.12 4.38
C CYS A 15 -6.82 11.44 3.77
N TYR A 16 -8.02 11.44 3.18
CA TYR A 16 -8.65 12.62 2.60
C TYR A 16 -9.94 12.99 3.34
N PRO A 17 -10.31 14.29 3.37
CA PRO A 17 -11.61 14.71 3.85
C PRO A 17 -12.73 14.13 2.97
N ARG A 18 -13.90 13.86 3.57
CA ARG A 18 -15.07 13.33 2.85
C ARG A 18 -15.78 14.38 1.99
N GLU A 19 -15.57 15.65 2.29
CA GLU A 19 -16.21 16.78 1.62
C GLU A 19 -15.21 17.56 0.76
N GLY A 20 -15.73 18.22 -0.28
CA GLY A 20 -14.94 19.03 -1.19
C GLY A 20 -14.53 18.27 -2.45
N ARG A 21 -13.23 18.05 -2.63
CA ARG A 21 -12.71 17.44 -3.87
C ARG A 21 -12.96 15.91 -3.89
N PRO A 22 -13.15 15.30 -5.07
CA PRO A 22 -13.19 13.85 -5.18
C PRO A 22 -11.94 13.19 -4.60
N VAL A 23 -12.14 12.12 -3.83
CA VAL A 23 -11.05 11.39 -3.16
C VAL A 23 -10.33 10.47 -4.17
N PRO A 24 -9.00 10.58 -4.34
CA PRO A 24 -8.24 9.67 -5.18
C PRO A 24 -8.27 8.23 -4.63
N LYS A 25 -8.56 7.25 -5.49
CA LYS A 25 -8.64 5.82 -5.11
C LYS A 25 -7.45 4.97 -5.55
N ASN A 26 -6.46 5.60 -6.19
CA ASN A 26 -5.26 4.96 -6.73
C ASN A 26 -4.01 5.24 -5.88
N MET A 27 -4.19 5.56 -4.61
CA MET A 27 -3.11 5.88 -3.67
C MET A 27 -3.11 4.92 -2.50
N LEU A 28 -1.92 4.72 -1.92
CA LEU A 28 -1.70 3.91 -0.73
C LEU A 28 -0.70 4.61 0.19
N ARG A 29 -0.84 4.42 1.51
CA ARG A 29 0.10 4.92 2.51
C ARG A 29 0.93 3.78 3.06
N LEU A 30 2.25 3.91 2.93
CA LEU A 30 3.24 3.01 3.53
C LEU A 30 3.91 3.68 4.73
N SER A 31 4.31 2.88 5.71
CA SER A 31 5.09 3.34 6.87
C SER A 31 6.33 2.46 7.04
N PHE A 32 7.47 3.11 7.25
CA PHE A 32 8.78 2.46 7.40
C PHE A 32 9.37 2.63 8.80
N ALA A 33 8.59 3.19 9.74
CA ALA A 33 9.09 3.57 11.07
C ALA A 33 9.39 2.38 12.00
N PHE A 34 8.76 1.23 11.78
CA PHE A 34 8.88 0.03 12.61
C PHE A 34 9.69 -1.13 11.99
N PRO A 35 9.54 -1.49 10.70
CA PRO A 35 10.24 -2.64 10.13
C PRO A 35 11.74 -2.39 9.93
N SER A 36 12.54 -3.45 9.97
CA SER A 36 13.96 -3.37 9.60
C SER A 36 14.14 -3.11 8.09
N CYS A 37 15.34 -2.65 7.68
CA CYS A 37 15.65 -2.47 6.26
C CYS A 37 15.46 -3.74 5.43
N GLU A 38 15.73 -4.92 6.00
CA GLU A 38 15.49 -6.20 5.32
C GLU A 38 13.99 -6.47 5.14
N SER A 39 13.20 -6.28 6.19
CA SER A 39 11.74 -6.41 6.11
C SER A 39 11.12 -5.45 5.11
N ILE A 40 11.65 -4.21 5.01
CA ILE A 40 11.22 -3.23 4.03
C ILE A 40 11.47 -3.74 2.60
N ARG A 41 12.66 -4.27 2.30
CA ARG A 41 12.97 -4.82 0.97
C ARG A 41 12.02 -5.95 0.60
N ARG A 42 11.84 -6.93 1.48
CA ARG A 42 10.91 -8.05 1.29
C ARG A 42 9.47 -7.57 1.08
N GLY A 43 9.03 -6.58 1.87
CA GLY A 43 7.70 -5.99 1.76
C GLY A 43 7.47 -5.27 0.42
N VAL A 44 8.46 -4.53 -0.07
CA VAL A 44 8.38 -3.84 -1.37
C VAL A 44 8.31 -4.85 -2.53
N GLU A 45 9.10 -5.93 -2.49
CA GLU A 45 9.04 -7.00 -3.49
C GLU A 45 7.68 -7.70 -3.51
N ALA A 46 7.15 -8.01 -2.33
CA ALA A 46 5.83 -8.60 -2.15
C ALA A 46 4.70 -7.70 -2.67
N LEU A 47 4.76 -6.40 -2.35
CA LEU A 47 3.83 -5.40 -2.88
C LEU A 47 3.88 -5.36 -4.42
N GLY A 48 5.08 -5.40 -5.00
CA GLY A 48 5.26 -5.45 -6.45
C GLY A 48 4.60 -6.66 -7.11
N ARG A 49 4.66 -7.85 -6.48
CA ARG A 49 3.94 -9.04 -6.95
C ARG A 49 2.42 -8.84 -6.90
N ALA A 50 1.90 -8.34 -5.79
CA ALA A 50 0.48 -8.07 -5.63
C ALA A 50 -0.06 -7.06 -6.65
N ILE A 51 0.69 -6.00 -6.96
CA ILE A 51 0.30 -5.01 -7.97
C ILE A 51 0.22 -5.67 -9.36
N ARG A 52 1.23 -6.46 -9.73
CA ARG A 52 1.24 -7.14 -11.04
C ARG A 52 0.05 -8.08 -11.22
N GLN A 53 -0.45 -8.70 -10.16
CA GLN A 53 -1.64 -9.58 -10.22
C GLN A 53 -2.93 -8.82 -10.58
N VAL A 54 -3.00 -7.50 -10.37
CA VAL A 54 -4.22 -6.70 -10.62
C VAL A 54 -4.09 -5.71 -11.78
N THR A 55 -2.89 -5.55 -12.33
CA THR A 55 -2.62 -4.67 -13.48
C THR A 55 -2.22 -5.42 -14.75
N ALA A 56 -2.07 -6.75 -14.68
CA ALA A 56 -1.89 -7.62 -15.84
C ALA A 56 -3.26 -8.03 -16.40
#